data_AF-A0A416C7K6-F1
#
_entry.id   AF-A0A416C7K6-F1
#
_cell.length_a   1.000
_cell.length_b   1.000
_cell.length_c   1.000
_cell.angle_alpha   90.00
_cell.angle_beta   90.00
_cell.angle_gamma   90.00
#
_symmetry.space_group_name_H-M   'P 1'
#
loop_
_entity.id
_entity.type
_entity.pdbx_description
1 polymer ?
#
loop_
_entity_poly.entity_id
_entity_poly.type
_entity_poly.pdbx_seq_one_letter_code
_entity_poly.pdbx_strand_id
1 'polypeptide(L)'
;MKRRNLLAAVLSFSLVIGMSAPVDLAQESKKTQTAVSIEDSVGETSKYGYLPIHRKLLNSDDLSSGRKKKAAKTTIPSSFNAREEGLLTDIKDQGKTGMCWTMSVMGASEADIIQDGSEESPDLSEYHLAYSTYNKADDPLGLTVGDICRPREKNNDLYGWGGNSVLATATLARWQGVVDESVASFEDLQNKINRNVTADLPDEVTNYK
;
A
#
# COMPACT_ATOMS: atom_id res chain seq x y z
N MET A 1 16.60 -45.14 -13.45
CA MET A 1 16.88 -43.69 -13.54
C MET A 1 16.20 -42.99 -14.75
N LYS A 2 15.03 -43.46 -15.24
CA LYS A 2 14.34 -42.89 -16.44
C LYS A 2 12.93 -42.32 -16.19
N ARG A 3 12.37 -42.44 -14.97
CA ARG A 3 11.01 -41.95 -14.65
C ARG A 3 10.95 -40.64 -13.87
N ARG A 4 12.08 -40.15 -13.35
CA ARG A 4 12.14 -38.88 -12.60
C ARG A 4 12.29 -37.65 -13.51
N ASN A 5 12.79 -37.84 -14.73
CA ASN A 5 13.00 -36.74 -15.69
C ASN A 5 11.73 -36.40 -16.50
N LEU A 6 10.73 -37.29 -16.52
CA LEU A 6 9.46 -37.02 -17.21
C LEU A 6 8.54 -36.09 -16.40
N LEU A 7 8.54 -36.21 -15.06
CA LEU A 7 7.73 -35.37 -14.17
C LEU A 7 8.22 -33.91 -14.15
N ALA A 8 9.53 -33.68 -14.22
CA ALA A 8 10.10 -32.33 -14.29
C ALA A 8 9.78 -31.61 -15.61
N ALA A 9 9.66 -32.35 -16.73
CA ALA A 9 9.30 -31.79 -18.04
C ALA A 9 7.81 -31.44 -18.14
N VAL A 10 6.92 -32.22 -17.50
CA VAL A 10 5.47 -31.93 -17.50
C VAL A 10 5.13 -30.73 -16.61
N LEU A 11 5.81 -30.55 -15.48
CA LEU A 11 5.64 -29.39 -14.59
C LEU A 11 6.20 -28.08 -15.15
N SER A 12 7.20 -28.13 -16.03
CA SER A 12 7.72 -26.93 -16.70
C SER A 12 6.88 -26.53 -17.91
N PHE A 13 6.14 -27.46 -18.54
CA PHE A 13 5.23 -27.14 -19.63
C PHE A 13 3.88 -26.58 -19.14
N SER A 14 3.40 -26.97 -17.96
CA SER A 14 2.16 -26.43 -17.38
C SER A 14 2.30 -24.99 -16.86
N LEU A 15 3.52 -24.53 -16.55
CA LEU A 15 3.76 -23.14 -16.12
C LEU A 15 3.75 -22.14 -17.29
N VAL A 16 4.02 -22.60 -18.52
CA VAL A 16 4.08 -21.72 -19.71
C VAL A 16 2.70 -21.49 -20.32
N ILE A 17 1.74 -22.39 -20.11
CA ILE A 17 0.38 -22.25 -20.66
C ILE A 17 -0.50 -21.32 -19.80
N GLY A 18 -0.10 -21.01 -18.56
CA GLY A 18 -0.82 -20.06 -17.68
C GLY A 18 -0.60 -18.57 -17.96
N MET A 19 0.32 -18.20 -18.87
CA MET A 19 0.65 -16.79 -19.16
C MET A 19 0.25 -16.30 -20.56
N SER A 20 -0.51 -17.12 -21.31
CA SER A 20 -1.11 -16.71 -22.58
C SER A 20 -2.62 -16.73 -22.46
N ALA A 21 -3.19 -15.67 -21.88
CA ALA A 21 -4.59 -15.36 -22.11
C ALA A 21 -4.83 -15.26 -23.63
N PRO A 22 -5.96 -15.77 -24.15
CA PRO A 22 -6.25 -15.66 -25.57
C PRO A 22 -6.38 -14.19 -25.95
N VAL A 23 -5.44 -13.72 -26.76
CA VAL A 23 -5.41 -12.39 -27.39
C VAL A 23 -6.55 -12.24 -28.43
N ASP A 24 -7.34 -13.29 -28.68
CA ASP A 24 -8.35 -13.33 -29.74
C ASP A 24 -9.75 -12.80 -29.38
N LEU A 25 -10.02 -12.38 -28.14
CA LEU A 25 -11.29 -11.67 -27.83
C LEU A 25 -11.21 -10.16 -28.08
N ALA A 26 -10.03 -9.62 -28.41
CA ALA A 26 -9.87 -8.20 -28.73
C ALA A 26 -10.10 -7.87 -30.21
N GLN A 27 -10.25 -8.88 -31.09
CA GLN A 27 -10.23 -8.66 -32.54
C GLN A 27 -11.61 -8.36 -33.16
N GLU A 28 -12.71 -8.48 -32.42
CA GLU A 28 -14.07 -8.24 -32.95
C GLU A 28 -14.61 -6.81 -32.74
N SER A 29 -13.81 -5.88 -32.20
CA SER A 29 -14.19 -4.45 -32.08
C SER A 29 -13.62 -3.56 -33.18
N LYS A 30 -13.30 -4.11 -34.36
CA LYS A 30 -12.99 -3.29 -35.56
C LYS A 30 -14.29 -2.79 -36.20
N LYS A 31 -15.02 -1.93 -35.49
CA LYS A 31 -16.04 -1.06 -36.08
C LYS A 31 -15.68 0.38 -35.75
N THR A 32 -15.01 1.00 -36.71
CA THR A 32 -14.83 2.44 -36.94
C THR A 32 -15.28 3.34 -35.80
N GLN A 33 -14.41 3.55 -34.81
CA GLN A 33 -14.46 4.77 -34.01
C GLN A 33 -13.44 5.71 -34.60
N THR A 34 -13.92 6.71 -35.32
CA THR A 34 -13.16 7.90 -35.69
C THR A 34 -12.48 8.41 -34.42
N ALA A 35 -11.15 8.46 -34.43
CA ALA A 35 -10.36 8.89 -33.29
C ALA A 35 -10.74 10.34 -32.94
N VAL A 36 -11.40 10.51 -31.80
CA VAL A 36 -11.67 11.80 -31.19
C VAL A 36 -10.83 11.85 -29.91
N SER A 37 -10.01 12.89 -29.76
CA SER A 37 -9.42 13.21 -28.46
C SER A 37 -10.54 13.69 -27.56
N ILE A 38 -11.11 12.76 -26.77
CA ILE A 38 -12.10 13.10 -25.76
C ILE A 38 -11.33 13.29 -24.45
N GLU A 39 -11.30 14.52 -23.97
CA GLU A 39 -11.01 14.79 -22.56
C GLU A 39 -12.32 14.54 -21.82
N ASP A 40 -12.36 13.44 -21.06
CA ASP A 40 -13.50 13.13 -20.21
C ASP A 40 -13.07 13.25 -18.74
N SER A 41 -13.92 13.90 -17.96
CA SER A 41 -13.73 14.06 -16.52
C SER A 41 -14.71 13.11 -15.84
N VAL A 42 -14.19 12.03 -15.26
CA VAL A 42 -15.03 11.06 -14.56
C VAL A 42 -15.02 11.40 -13.08
N GLY A 43 -16.20 11.73 -12.57
CA GLY A 43 -16.44 12.07 -11.16
C GLY A 43 -16.50 13.58 -10.91
N GLU A 44 -17.03 13.95 -9.74
CA GLU A 44 -16.97 15.32 -9.22
C GLU A 44 -15.97 15.38 -8.06
N THR A 45 -15.45 16.58 -7.79
CA THR A 45 -14.67 16.83 -6.58
C THR A 45 -15.52 16.50 -5.35
N SER A 46 -15.13 15.47 -4.61
CA SER A 46 -15.85 15.05 -3.41
C SER A 46 -15.44 15.90 -2.22
N LYS A 47 -16.38 16.14 -1.30
CA LYS A 47 -16.10 16.69 0.04
C LYS A 47 -14.98 15.93 0.77
N TYR A 48 -14.77 14.66 0.42
CA TYR A 48 -13.79 13.76 1.03
C TYR A 48 -12.46 13.68 0.25
N GLY A 49 -12.17 14.65 -0.63
CA GLY A 49 -10.85 14.74 -1.29
C GLY A 49 -10.69 13.93 -2.57
N TYR A 50 -11.77 13.31 -3.10
CA TYR A 50 -11.72 12.70 -4.44
C TYR A 50 -11.50 13.79 -5.49
N LEU A 51 -10.41 13.69 -6.25
CA LEU A 51 -10.18 14.51 -7.42
C LEU A 51 -10.72 13.80 -8.66
N PRO A 52 -11.42 14.51 -9.57
CA PRO A 52 -11.92 13.92 -10.80
C PRO A 52 -10.76 13.33 -11.60
N ILE A 53 -10.96 12.11 -12.10
CA ILE A 53 -9.97 11.45 -12.94
C ILE A 53 -10.10 12.05 -14.33
N HIS A 54 -9.16 12.93 -14.69
CA HIS A 54 -8.99 13.38 -16.06
C HIS A 54 -8.36 12.25 -16.88
N ARG A 55 -9.19 11.54 -17.64
CA ARG A 55 -8.71 10.51 -18.54
C ARG A 55 -8.47 11.11 -19.91
N LYS A 56 -7.20 11.16 -20.33
CA LYS A 56 -6.86 11.37 -21.74
C LYS A 56 -6.78 10.00 -22.42
N LEU A 57 -7.74 9.69 -23.28
CA LEU A 57 -7.64 8.54 -24.18
C LEU A 57 -6.60 8.87 -25.25
N LEU A 58 -5.49 8.13 -25.23
CA LEU A 58 -4.40 8.28 -26.20
C LEU A 58 -4.85 7.72 -27.55
N ASN A 59 -4.67 8.49 -28.63
CA ASN A 59 -4.93 8.00 -29.98
C ASN A 59 -3.77 7.10 -30.49
N SER A 60 -3.91 6.54 -31.70
CA SER A 60 -2.86 5.71 -32.31
C SER A 60 -1.52 6.43 -32.45
N ASP A 61 -1.55 7.75 -32.62
CA ASP A 61 -0.36 8.59 -32.82
C ASP A 61 0.32 8.88 -31.46
N ASP A 62 -0.45 9.05 -30.40
CA ASP A 62 0.01 9.13 -29.01
C ASP A 62 0.63 7.80 -28.54
N LEU A 63 0.07 6.66 -28.97
CA LEU A 63 0.58 5.32 -28.68
C LEU A 63 1.88 5.02 -29.44
N SER A 64 1.95 5.40 -30.72
CA SER A 64 3.13 5.16 -31.57
C SER A 64 4.28 6.13 -31.30
N SER A 65 3.98 7.35 -30.84
CA SER A 65 5.00 8.33 -30.42
C SER A 65 5.66 7.98 -29.09
N GLY A 66 5.18 6.92 -28.41
CA GLY A 66 5.77 6.25 -27.25
C GLY A 66 6.42 7.24 -26.31
N ARG A 67 5.63 7.84 -25.40
CA ARG A 67 6.04 8.88 -24.43
C ARG A 67 7.53 8.79 -24.17
N LYS A 68 8.33 9.61 -24.89
CA LYS A 68 9.77 9.63 -24.68
C LYS A 68 9.93 10.01 -23.22
N LYS A 69 10.22 9.02 -22.36
CA LYS A 69 10.64 9.29 -21.00
C LYS A 69 11.89 10.13 -21.20
N LYS A 70 11.75 11.44 -21.11
CA LYS A 70 12.87 12.27 -20.73
C LYS A 70 13.26 11.65 -19.41
N ALA A 71 14.29 10.83 -19.41
CA ALA A 71 14.99 10.52 -18.18
C ALA A 71 15.34 11.90 -17.66
N ALA A 72 14.62 12.35 -16.63
CA ALA A 72 15.07 13.50 -15.88
C ALA A 72 16.53 13.14 -15.57
N LYS A 73 17.46 13.96 -16.04
CA LYS A 73 18.87 13.80 -15.75
C LYS A 73 19.02 14.18 -14.29
N THR A 74 18.49 13.33 -13.41
CA THR A 74 18.57 13.49 -11.97
C THR A 74 20.01 13.20 -11.64
N THR A 75 20.73 14.25 -11.25
CA THR A 75 22.07 14.11 -10.70
C THR A 75 21.91 13.42 -9.36
N ILE A 76 22.12 12.10 -9.33
CA ILE A 76 22.18 11.35 -8.08
C ILE A 76 23.52 11.71 -7.44
N PRO A 77 23.54 12.19 -6.18
CA PRO A 77 24.78 12.52 -5.51
C PRO A 77 25.65 11.27 -5.34
N SER A 78 26.98 11.44 -5.25
CA SER A 78 27.92 10.32 -5.05
C SER A 78 27.73 9.61 -3.69
N SER A 79 27.08 10.28 -2.75
CA SER A 79 26.71 9.78 -1.43
C SER A 79 25.46 10.51 -0.93
N PHE A 80 24.69 9.86 -0.06
CA PHE A 80 23.52 10.45 0.59
C PHE A 80 23.48 10.01 2.05
N ASN A 81 23.27 10.95 2.96
CA ASN A 81 23.14 10.67 4.39
C ASN A 81 21.89 11.38 4.94
N ALA A 82 20.78 10.65 5.04
CA ALA A 82 19.51 11.18 5.54
C ALA A 82 19.60 11.84 6.93
N ARG A 83 20.58 11.46 7.77
CA ARG A 83 20.83 12.12 9.07
C ARG A 83 21.33 13.54 8.90
N GLU A 84 22.27 13.76 7.98
CA GLU A 84 22.84 15.09 7.71
C GLU A 84 21.82 16.00 7.01
N GLU A 85 20.92 15.40 6.22
CA GLU A 85 19.82 16.09 5.56
C GLU A 85 18.63 16.38 6.50
N GLY A 86 18.66 15.90 7.74
CA GLY A 86 17.57 16.11 8.71
C GLY A 86 16.27 15.40 8.37
N LEU A 87 16.31 14.31 7.59
CA LEU A 87 15.14 13.58 7.09
C LEU A 87 14.71 12.39 7.96
N LEU A 88 15.27 12.27 9.17
CA LEU A 88 15.03 11.12 10.05
C LEU A 88 14.50 11.58 11.40
N THR A 89 13.55 10.83 11.92
CA THR A 89 13.00 10.92 13.28
C THR A 89 13.86 10.12 14.26
N ASP A 90 13.48 10.15 15.54
CA ASP A 90 14.13 9.37 16.59
C ASP A 90 14.07 7.86 16.32
N ILE A 91 15.08 7.13 16.83
CA ILE A 91 15.14 5.68 16.67
C ILE A 91 14.07 5.02 17.55
N LYS A 92 13.15 4.28 16.91
CA LYS A 92 12.08 3.52 17.56
C LYS A 92 12.51 2.08 17.88
N ASP A 93 11.84 1.45 18.85
CA ASP A 93 12.08 0.06 19.29
C ASP A 93 10.82 -0.79 19.18
N GLN A 94 10.82 -1.80 18.30
CA GLN A 94 9.71 -2.75 18.14
C GLN A 94 9.57 -3.77 19.29
N GLY A 95 10.53 -3.80 20.22
CA GLY A 95 10.59 -4.75 21.32
C GLY A 95 10.60 -6.21 20.82
N LYS A 96 9.71 -7.04 21.38
CA LYS A 96 9.59 -8.47 21.03
C LYS A 96 8.51 -8.75 19.99
N THR A 97 7.94 -7.72 19.38
CA THR A 97 6.89 -7.87 18.36
C THR A 97 7.51 -8.24 17.01
N GLY A 98 6.70 -8.82 16.13
CA GLY A 98 7.00 -9.04 14.70
C GLY A 98 6.68 -7.82 13.84
N MET A 99 6.67 -6.60 14.39
CA MET A 99 6.16 -5.40 13.72
C MET A 99 7.19 -4.66 12.86
N CYS A 100 8.35 -5.24 12.56
CA CYS A 100 9.40 -4.59 11.75
C CYS A 100 8.88 -3.97 10.44
N TRP A 101 7.86 -4.58 9.82
CA TRP A 101 7.21 -4.08 8.63
C TRP A 101 6.45 -2.77 8.85
N THR A 102 5.73 -2.59 9.97
CA THR A 102 5.04 -1.34 10.27
C THR A 102 6.02 -0.24 10.64
N MET A 103 7.05 -0.54 11.44
CA MET A 103 8.13 0.42 11.77
C MET A 103 8.86 0.89 10.53
N SER A 104 9.15 -0.02 9.60
CA SER A 104 9.82 0.35 8.35
C SER A 104 8.94 1.28 7.50
N VAL A 105 7.63 1.06 7.46
CA VAL A 105 6.71 1.86 6.64
C VAL A 105 6.41 3.21 7.29
N MET A 106 6.19 3.26 8.62
CA MET A 106 6.00 4.52 9.33
C MET A 106 7.25 5.39 9.29
N GLY A 107 8.44 4.83 9.57
CA GLY A 107 9.69 5.58 9.44
C GLY A 107 9.97 6.08 8.02
N ALA A 108 9.60 5.32 6.98
CA ALA A 108 9.69 5.79 5.60
C ALA A 108 8.66 6.90 5.28
N SER A 109 7.46 6.82 5.87
CA SER A 109 6.41 7.83 5.70
C SER A 109 6.76 9.14 6.42
N GLU A 110 7.34 9.06 7.63
CA GLU A 110 7.88 10.20 8.37
C GLU A 110 8.97 10.92 7.59
N ALA A 111 9.92 10.17 7.00
CA ALA A 111 10.96 10.75 6.17
C ALA A 111 10.39 11.49 4.94
N ASP A 112 9.33 10.96 4.33
CA ASP A 112 8.63 11.60 3.20
C ASP A 112 7.90 12.88 3.64
N ILE A 113 7.23 12.85 4.80
CA ILE A 113 6.56 14.02 5.41
C ILE A 113 7.57 15.13 5.71
N ILE A 114 8.73 14.80 6.26
CA ILE A 114 9.81 15.75 6.53
C ILE A 114 10.36 16.30 5.21
N GLN A 115 10.59 15.43 4.21
CA GLN A 115 11.11 15.82 2.91
C GLN A 115 10.17 16.78 2.15
N ASP A 116 8.86 16.58 2.27
CA ASP A 116 7.83 17.46 1.71
C ASP A 116 7.69 18.79 2.49
N GLY A 117 8.25 18.85 3.71
CA GLY A 117 8.13 20.02 4.61
C GLY A 117 6.73 20.14 5.23
N SER A 118 5.97 19.05 5.23
CA SER A 118 4.62 19.00 5.81
C SER A 118 4.67 19.04 7.35
N GLU A 119 5.68 18.41 7.97
CA GLU A 119 5.93 18.45 9.41
C GLU A 119 7.42 18.25 9.73
N GLU A 120 7.92 18.89 10.78
CA GLU A 120 9.35 18.83 11.15
C GLU A 120 9.73 17.56 11.94
N SER A 121 8.80 17.01 12.73
CA SER A 121 9.06 15.85 13.61
C SER A 121 7.82 14.96 13.74
N PRO A 122 7.30 14.40 12.62
CA PRO A 122 6.16 13.50 12.65
C PRO A 122 6.48 12.23 13.46
N ASP A 123 5.52 11.75 14.25
CA ASP A 123 5.64 10.49 14.98
C ASP A 123 4.39 9.65 14.76
N LEU A 124 4.47 8.76 13.76
CA LEU A 124 3.33 7.96 13.30
C LEU A 124 3.23 6.64 14.05
N SER A 125 1.99 6.26 14.38
CA SER A 125 1.71 5.04 15.13
C SER A 125 1.87 3.77 14.29
N GLU A 126 2.88 2.96 14.62
CA GLU A 126 3.02 1.61 14.06
C GLU A 126 1.95 0.65 14.58
N TYR A 127 1.50 0.86 15.82
CA TYR A 127 0.43 0.09 16.43
C TYR A 127 -0.87 0.20 15.62
N HIS A 128 -1.24 1.42 15.22
CA HIS A 128 -2.40 1.64 14.38
C HIS A 128 -2.30 0.91 13.04
N LEU A 129 -1.16 0.99 12.35
CA LEU A 129 -0.99 0.32 11.06
C LEU A 129 -1.11 -1.22 11.19
N ALA A 130 -0.52 -1.81 12.23
CA ALA A 130 -0.60 -3.25 12.46
C ALA A 130 -2.03 -3.69 12.79
N TYR A 131 -2.70 -2.96 13.68
CA TYR A 131 -4.08 -3.28 14.06
C TYR A 131 -5.04 -3.13 12.89
N SER A 132 -4.98 -2.01 12.15
CA SER A 132 -5.89 -1.67 11.06
C SER A 132 -5.78 -2.62 9.86
N THR A 133 -4.63 -3.28 9.69
CA THR A 133 -4.45 -4.32 8.66
C THR A 133 -5.42 -5.49 8.84
N TYR A 134 -5.72 -5.86 10.09
CA TYR A 134 -6.62 -6.96 10.42
C TYR A 134 -7.92 -6.52 11.13
N ASN A 135 -8.10 -5.22 11.35
CA ASN A 135 -9.29 -4.64 11.97
C ASN A 135 -9.62 -3.35 11.24
N LYS A 136 -10.31 -3.47 10.11
CA LYS A 136 -10.69 -2.32 9.30
C LYS A 136 -12.09 -1.77 9.62
N ALA A 137 -12.18 -0.46 9.51
CA ALA A 137 -13.41 0.29 9.33
C ALA A 137 -13.97 0.09 7.92
N ASP A 138 -15.28 0.23 7.75
CA ASP A 138 -15.87 0.37 6.42
C ASP A 138 -15.48 1.73 5.83
N ASP A 139 -15.13 1.75 4.54
CA ASP A 139 -14.79 3.01 3.89
C ASP A 139 -16.02 3.94 3.82
N PRO A 140 -15.82 5.27 3.75
CA PRO A 140 -16.91 6.24 3.77
C PRO A 140 -17.88 6.14 2.59
N LEU A 141 -17.45 5.56 1.47
CA LEU A 141 -18.26 5.36 0.27
C LEU A 141 -19.02 4.03 0.32
N GLY A 142 -18.75 3.20 1.34
CA GLY A 142 -19.41 1.91 1.55
C GLY A 142 -19.02 0.85 0.52
N LEU A 143 -17.93 1.06 -0.22
CA LEU A 143 -17.44 0.16 -1.27
C LEU A 143 -16.73 -1.08 -0.70
N THR A 144 -16.28 -1.04 0.55
CA THR A 144 -15.64 -2.15 1.27
C THR A 144 -16.58 -2.83 2.26
N VAL A 145 -17.87 -2.45 2.28
CA VAL A 145 -18.86 -3.05 3.19
C VAL A 145 -18.95 -4.54 2.92
N GLY A 146 -18.71 -5.33 3.97
CA GLY A 146 -18.72 -6.80 3.91
C GLY A 146 -17.39 -7.44 3.57
N ASP A 147 -16.34 -6.67 3.23
CA ASP A 147 -15.01 -7.23 3.06
C ASP A 147 -14.42 -7.62 4.43
N ILE A 148 -13.94 -8.85 4.55
CA ILE A 148 -13.39 -9.35 5.82
C ILE A 148 -11.87 -9.47 5.73
N CYS A 149 -11.17 -8.68 6.54
CA CYS A 149 -9.78 -8.92 6.91
C CYS A 149 -9.75 -9.00 8.43
N ARG A 150 -9.95 -10.19 9.02
CA ARG A 150 -9.96 -10.36 10.47
C ARG A 150 -9.18 -11.61 10.87
N PRO A 151 -8.46 -11.58 12.01
CA PRO A 151 -7.82 -12.76 12.54
C PRO A 151 -8.90 -13.75 13.01
N ARG A 152 -8.57 -15.05 13.06
CA ARG A 152 -9.50 -16.08 13.58
C ARG A 152 -9.87 -15.82 15.04
N GLU A 153 -8.92 -15.31 15.82
CA GLU A 153 -9.09 -14.93 17.22
C GLU A 153 -8.49 -13.54 17.44
N LYS A 154 -9.18 -12.69 18.22
CA LYS A 154 -8.64 -11.39 18.63
C LYS A 154 -7.72 -11.59 19.84
N ASN A 155 -6.44 -11.73 19.58
CA ASN A 155 -5.42 -11.91 20.60
C ASN A 155 -4.13 -11.16 20.20
N ASN A 156 -3.13 -11.18 21.08
CA ASN A 156 -1.86 -10.48 20.84
C ASN A 156 -0.94 -11.18 19.81
N ASP A 157 -1.32 -12.36 19.29
CA ASP A 157 -0.51 -13.06 18.29
C ASP A 157 -0.40 -12.25 17.00
N LEU A 158 -1.38 -11.38 16.72
CA LEU A 158 -1.40 -10.52 15.54
C LEU A 158 -0.14 -9.64 15.44
N TYR A 159 0.41 -9.21 16.57
CA TYR A 159 1.62 -8.39 16.62
C TYR A 159 2.89 -9.24 16.43
N GLY A 160 2.80 -10.57 16.45
CA GLY A 160 3.91 -11.51 16.25
C GLY A 160 3.97 -12.13 14.86
N TRP A 161 2.89 -12.06 14.06
CA TRP A 161 2.80 -12.75 12.75
C TRP A 161 3.75 -12.22 11.67
N GLY A 162 4.28 -11.01 11.85
CA GLY A 162 5.03 -10.34 10.79
C GLY A 162 4.14 -9.73 9.73
N GLY A 163 4.78 -9.18 8.70
CA GLY A 163 4.09 -8.56 7.59
C GLY A 163 5.07 -8.20 6.48
N ASN A 164 4.58 -7.46 5.49
CA ASN A 164 5.38 -7.03 4.35
C ASN A 164 4.83 -5.72 3.77
N SER A 165 5.58 -5.15 2.81
CA SER A 165 5.20 -3.91 2.14
C SER A 165 3.88 -3.99 1.39
N VAL A 166 3.48 -5.17 0.89
CA VAL A 166 2.19 -5.34 0.19
C VAL A 166 1.03 -5.19 1.15
N LEU A 167 1.11 -5.78 2.35
CA LEU A 167 0.09 -5.61 3.39
C LEU A 167 0.00 -4.15 3.83
N ALA A 168 1.12 -3.51 4.12
CA ALA A 168 1.12 -2.10 4.51
C ALA A 168 0.55 -1.20 3.42
N THR A 169 0.98 -1.40 2.16
CA THR A 169 0.47 -0.63 1.02
C THR A 169 -1.03 -0.84 0.85
N ALA A 170 -1.51 -2.08 0.93
CA ALA A 170 -2.94 -2.37 0.82
C ALA A 170 -3.73 -1.71 1.96
N THR A 171 -3.22 -1.75 3.19
CA THR A 171 -3.85 -1.10 4.34
C THR A 171 -3.95 0.42 4.15
N LEU A 172 -2.86 1.07 3.76
CA LEU A 172 -2.82 2.53 3.52
C LEU A 172 -3.65 2.94 2.30
N ALA A 173 -3.67 2.12 1.24
CA ALA A 173 -4.45 2.38 0.02
C ALA A 173 -5.97 2.33 0.24
N ARG A 174 -6.45 1.76 1.36
CA ARG A 174 -7.87 1.84 1.78
C ARG A 174 -8.25 3.20 2.34
N TRP A 175 -7.34 4.17 2.37
CA TRP A 175 -7.55 5.49 2.96
C TRP A 175 -7.95 5.44 4.44
N GLN A 176 -7.44 4.46 5.18
CA GLN A 176 -7.56 4.45 6.63
C GLN A 176 -6.60 5.44 7.31
N GLY A 177 -5.67 6.01 6.54
CA GLY A 177 -4.71 6.98 7.03
C GLY A 177 -3.67 6.39 7.99
N VAL A 178 -2.82 7.30 8.45
CA VAL A 178 -1.91 7.12 9.58
C VAL A 178 -2.39 8.03 10.70
N VAL A 179 -2.04 7.71 11.94
CA VAL A 179 -2.38 8.53 13.11
C VAL A 179 -1.11 8.79 13.89
N ASP A 180 -1.11 9.86 14.69
CA ASP A 180 -0.03 10.13 15.64
C ASP A 180 0.14 8.98 16.64
N GLU A 181 1.38 8.75 17.04
CA GLU A 181 1.77 7.82 18.10
C GLU A 181 1.02 8.11 19.41
N SER A 182 0.67 9.38 19.67
CA SER A 182 -0.15 9.76 20.83
C SER A 182 -1.59 9.20 20.82
N VAL A 183 -2.13 8.89 19.65
CA VAL A 183 -3.49 8.33 19.48
C VAL A 183 -3.50 6.82 19.69
N ALA A 184 -2.46 6.15 19.22
CA ALA A 184 -2.30 4.70 19.32
C ALA A 184 -0.87 4.35 19.71
N SER A 185 -0.54 4.53 20.99
CA SER A 185 0.84 4.40 21.44
C SER A 185 1.35 2.96 21.45
N PHE A 186 2.55 2.78 20.91
CA PHE A 186 3.36 1.58 21.03
C PHE A 186 3.67 1.21 22.49
N GLU A 187 3.83 2.20 23.38
CA GLU A 187 4.01 1.94 24.82
C GLU A 187 2.75 1.27 25.41
N ASP A 188 1.55 1.75 25.06
CA ASP A 188 0.29 1.13 25.49
C ASP A 188 0.18 -0.31 24.95
N LEU A 189 0.53 -0.53 23.68
CA LEU A 189 0.60 -1.87 23.10
C LEU A 189 1.54 -2.80 23.90
N GLN A 190 2.77 -2.35 24.17
CA GLN A 190 3.72 -3.15 24.95
C GLN A 190 3.20 -3.45 26.35
N ASN A 191 2.60 -2.47 27.03
CA ASN A 191 2.03 -2.63 28.36
C ASN A 191 0.88 -3.66 28.36
N LYS A 192 0.01 -3.64 27.35
CA LYS A 192 -1.07 -4.63 27.21
C LYS A 192 -0.53 -6.03 26.95
N ILE A 193 0.47 -6.18 26.06
CA ILE A 193 1.15 -7.45 25.81
C ILE A 193 1.78 -8.01 27.10
N ASN A 194 2.51 -7.16 27.84
CA ASN A 194 3.19 -7.56 29.09
C ASN A 194 2.21 -7.97 30.19
N ARG A 195 1.01 -7.38 30.22
CA ARG A 195 -0.06 -7.73 31.18
C ARG A 195 -0.94 -8.90 30.70
N ASN A 196 -0.65 -9.49 29.54
CA ASN A 196 -1.46 -10.53 28.91
C ASN A 196 -2.92 -10.09 28.70
N VAL A 197 -3.11 -8.81 28.33
CA VAL A 197 -4.41 -8.22 27.96
C VAL A 197 -4.43 -8.04 26.45
N THR A 198 -5.56 -8.36 25.81
CA THR A 198 -5.72 -8.13 24.37
C THR A 198 -5.54 -6.66 24.04
N ALA A 199 -4.57 -6.36 23.19
CA ALA A 199 -4.35 -5.03 22.66
C ALA A 199 -5.28 -4.80 21.47
N ASP A 200 -6.39 -4.12 21.75
CA ASP A 200 -7.31 -3.62 20.74
C ASP A 200 -7.29 -2.08 20.74
N LEU A 201 -7.57 -1.49 19.57
CA LEU A 201 -7.84 -0.06 19.42
C LEU A 201 -9.35 0.19 19.35
N PRO A 202 -9.82 1.31 19.93
CA PRO A 202 -11.21 1.75 19.80
C PRO A 202 -11.60 1.95 18.33
N ASP A 203 -12.87 1.72 18.02
CA ASP A 203 -13.40 1.94 16.68
C ASP A 203 -13.23 3.39 16.22
N GLU A 204 -13.22 4.36 17.14
CA GLU A 204 -12.99 5.77 16.82
C GLU A 204 -11.60 6.00 16.19
N VAL A 205 -10.58 5.25 16.63
CA VAL A 205 -9.20 5.35 16.11
C VAL A 205 -9.08 4.67 14.76
N THR A 206 -9.78 3.57 14.52
CA THR A 206 -9.76 2.88 13.21
C THR A 206 -10.67 3.52 12.16
N ASN A 207 -11.61 4.36 12.59
CA ASN A 207 -12.49 5.16 11.75
C ASN A 207 -12.00 6.62 11.58
N TYR A 208 -10.78 6.95 12.04
CA TYR A 208 -10.31 8.33 12.04
C TYR A 208 -10.29 8.91 10.62
N LYS A 209 -10.85 10.11 10.48
CA LYS A 209 -10.95 10.90 9.26
C LYS A 209 -10.38 12.28 9.49
#